data_AF-A0A179BA94-F1
#
_entry.id   AF-A0A179BA94-F1
#
_cell.length_a   1.000
_cell.length_b   1.000
_cell.length_c   1.000
_cell.angle_alpha   90.00
_cell.angle_beta   90.00
_cell.angle_gamma   90.00
#
_symmetry.space_group_name_H-M   'P 1'
#
loop_
_entity.id
_entity.type
_entity.pdbx_description
1 polymer ?
#
loop_
_entity_poly.entity_id
_entity_poly.type
_entity_poly.pdbx_seq_one_letter_code
_entity_poly.pdbx_strand_id
1 'polypeptide(L)'
;MMTTITEAVRDVPVACLFLFVRRTDDLANACQQVEAFLAFCRSRQGDSFANERFLGVWVDEHTVTSLPQEWVWPLSATQTLLLTIRETFALWGIWSIASIEAVCRETNEGMGLSHNLLLDALIALTQGNTGTVGAYSPVFARGTPVEQVYAEINQLNLRYPLRIADPIYCDPDTGALSLQDELSCH
;
A
#
# COMPACT_ATOMS: atom_id res chain seq x y z
N MET A 1 37.49 17.77 -24.93
CA MET A 1 36.68 16.54 -24.92
C MET A 1 36.19 16.39 -23.49
N MET A 2 34.95 16.79 -23.23
CA MET A 2 34.42 17.00 -21.88
C MET A 2 33.39 15.90 -21.64
N THR A 3 33.72 14.96 -20.78
CA THR A 3 32.90 13.79 -20.48
C THR A 3 31.75 14.22 -19.59
N THR A 4 30.54 14.30 -20.15
CA THR A 4 29.31 14.51 -19.39
C THR A 4 29.09 13.26 -18.54
N ILE A 5 29.25 13.41 -17.22
CA ILE A 5 28.79 12.40 -16.27
C ILE A 5 27.26 12.51 -16.27
N THR A 6 26.60 11.59 -16.96
CA THR A 6 25.18 11.33 -16.73
C THR A 6 25.05 10.80 -15.32
N GLU A 7 24.65 11.67 -14.40
CA GLU A 7 24.08 11.28 -13.11
C GLU A 7 22.92 10.33 -13.43
N ALA A 8 23.14 9.04 -13.22
CA ALA A 8 22.06 8.09 -13.09
C ALA A 8 21.24 8.57 -11.90
N VAL A 9 20.06 9.13 -12.17
CA VAL A 9 19.02 9.31 -11.17
C VAL A 9 18.85 7.93 -10.55
N ARG A 10 19.42 7.74 -9.35
CA ARG A 10 19.13 6.56 -8.55
C ARG A 10 17.65 6.68 -8.25
N ASP A 11 16.84 5.80 -8.84
CA ASP A 11 15.48 5.57 -8.38
C ASP A 11 15.60 5.22 -6.89
N VAL A 12 15.39 6.22 -6.05
CA VAL A 12 15.33 6.03 -4.61
C VAL A 12 14.18 5.06 -4.39
N PRO A 13 14.37 3.94 -3.66
CA PRO A 13 13.27 3.05 -3.34
C PRO A 13 12.13 3.87 -2.74
N VAL A 14 11.01 3.94 -3.47
CA VAL A 14 9.84 4.69 -3.04
C VAL A 14 9.11 3.80 -2.06
N ALA A 15 9.31 4.08 -0.77
CA ALA A 15 8.51 3.47 0.28
C ALA A 15 7.03 3.79 0.02
N CYS A 16 6.18 2.77 0.08
CA CYS A 16 4.75 2.90 -0.14
C CYS A 16 4.02 2.75 1.19
N LEU A 17 3.07 3.65 1.45
CA LEU A 17 2.17 3.53 2.58
C LEU A 17 1.13 2.45 2.31
N PHE A 18 0.82 1.71 3.35
CA PHE A 18 -0.19 0.67 3.31
C PHE A 18 -0.99 0.67 4.60
N LEU A 19 -2.31 0.62 4.46
CA LEU A 19 -3.24 0.61 5.58
C LEU A 19 -3.76 -0.80 5.79
N PHE A 20 -3.63 -1.30 7.01
CA PHE A 20 -4.26 -2.54 7.45
C PHE A 20 -5.46 -2.19 8.31
N VAL A 21 -6.61 -2.79 8.02
CA VAL A 21 -7.86 -2.56 8.74
C VAL A 21 -8.44 -3.90 9.14
N ARG A 22 -8.97 -4.00 10.35
CA ARG A 22 -9.43 -5.28 10.90
C ARG A 22 -10.73 -5.74 10.25
N ARG A 23 -11.66 -4.81 9.96
CA ARG A 23 -12.99 -5.08 9.41
C ARG A 23 -13.42 -3.97 8.47
N THR A 24 -14.29 -4.30 7.51
CA THR A 24 -14.83 -3.31 6.55
C THR A 24 -15.57 -2.17 7.26
N ASP A 25 -16.27 -2.45 8.36
CA ASP A 25 -16.98 -1.44 9.16
C ASP A 25 -16.03 -0.39 9.79
N ASP A 26 -14.76 -0.77 9.99
CA ASP A 26 -13.74 0.12 10.55
C ASP A 26 -13.08 1.00 9.47
N LEU A 27 -13.32 0.72 8.17
CA LEU A 27 -12.59 1.30 7.04
C LEU A 27 -12.77 2.83 6.92
N ALA A 28 -14.02 3.32 6.90
CA ALA A 28 -14.29 4.74 6.76
C ALA A 28 -13.65 5.57 7.90
N ASN A 29 -13.78 5.06 9.13
CA ASN A 29 -13.18 5.68 10.30
C ASN A 29 -11.66 5.61 10.27
N ALA A 30 -11.08 4.49 9.82
CA ALA A 30 -9.63 4.35 9.64
C ALA A 30 -9.11 5.38 8.63
N CYS A 31 -9.75 5.53 7.46
CA CYS A 31 -9.38 6.53 6.45
C CYS A 31 -9.34 7.95 7.02
N GLN A 32 -10.38 8.34 7.78
CA GLN A 32 -10.46 9.67 8.40
C GLN A 32 -9.37 9.87 9.47
N GLN A 33 -9.12 8.86 10.31
CA GLN A 33 -8.11 8.96 11.37
C GLN A 33 -6.69 8.96 10.83
N VAL A 34 -6.43 8.20 9.76
CA VAL A 34 -5.15 8.15 9.03
C VAL A 34 -4.81 9.53 8.47
N GLU A 35 -5.78 10.23 7.89
CA GLU A 35 -5.59 11.60 7.41
C GLU A 35 -5.11 12.52 8.54
N ALA A 36 -5.81 12.51 9.68
CA ALA A 36 -5.44 13.32 10.84
C ALA A 36 -4.04 12.98 11.38
N PHE A 37 -3.70 11.69 11.41
CA PHE A 37 -2.38 11.21 11.80
C PHE A 37 -1.28 11.71 10.84
N LEU A 38 -1.49 11.59 9.53
CA LEU A 38 -0.51 12.04 8.53
C LEU A 38 -0.37 13.56 8.50
N ALA A 39 -1.45 14.31 8.69
CA ALA A 39 -1.40 15.75 8.88
C ALA A 39 -0.57 16.12 10.11
N PHE A 40 -0.76 15.42 11.23
CA PHE A 40 0.06 15.58 12.43
C PHE A 40 1.54 15.28 12.17
N CYS A 41 1.87 14.17 11.53
CA CYS A 41 3.26 13.80 11.20
C CYS A 41 3.94 14.85 10.33
N ARG A 42 3.28 15.30 9.25
CA ARG A 42 3.81 16.36 8.36
C ARG A 42 4.07 17.66 9.12
N SER A 43 3.20 18.04 10.05
CA SER A 43 3.37 19.26 10.85
C SER A 43 4.57 19.24 11.79
N ARG A 44 5.06 18.05 12.20
CA ARG A 44 6.12 17.90 13.20
C ARG A 44 7.45 17.39 12.66
N GLN A 45 7.44 16.53 11.65
CA GLN A 45 8.61 15.76 11.25
C GLN A 45 9.25 16.22 9.93
N GLY A 46 8.65 17.17 9.20
CA GLY A 46 9.20 17.73 7.96
C GLY A 46 9.35 16.70 6.84
N ASP A 47 8.48 16.72 5.84
CA ASP A 47 8.52 15.96 4.58
C ASP A 47 8.73 14.43 4.64
N SER A 48 8.87 13.81 5.81
CA SER A 48 9.20 12.38 5.94
C SER A 48 8.13 11.45 5.35
N PHE A 49 6.91 11.95 5.13
CA PHE A 49 5.81 11.26 4.45
C PHE A 49 5.40 11.93 3.13
N ALA A 50 6.07 13.00 2.71
CA ALA A 50 5.65 13.80 1.54
C ALA A 50 5.79 13.04 0.21
N ASN A 51 6.65 12.02 0.16
CA ASN A 51 6.90 11.22 -1.03
C ASN A 51 6.32 9.80 -0.96
N GLU A 52 5.77 9.38 0.19
CA GLU A 52 5.20 8.05 0.31
C GLU A 52 3.77 8.04 -0.23
N ARG A 53 3.46 7.12 -1.14
CA ARG A 53 2.13 6.99 -1.74
C ARG A 53 1.39 5.82 -1.11
N PHE A 54 0.10 6.01 -0.83
CA PHE A 54 -0.75 4.88 -0.48
C PHE A 54 -0.90 3.96 -1.68
N LEU A 55 -0.51 2.70 -1.51
CA LEU A 55 -0.68 1.68 -2.55
C LEU A 55 -2.01 0.93 -2.40
N GLY A 56 -2.54 0.84 -1.19
CA GLY A 56 -3.82 0.16 -0.97
C GLY A 56 -4.17 0.01 0.49
N VAL A 57 -5.30 -0.65 0.71
CA VAL A 57 -5.79 -1.04 2.02
C VAL A 57 -6.08 -2.53 2.04
N TRP A 58 -5.62 -3.22 3.08
CA TRP A 58 -5.94 -4.62 3.31
C TRP A 58 -6.86 -4.76 4.52
N VAL A 59 -8.00 -5.38 4.28
CA VAL A 59 -9.02 -5.63 5.29
C VAL A 59 -8.95 -7.10 5.69
N ASP A 60 -8.41 -7.38 6.88
CA ASP A 60 -8.33 -8.72 7.46
C ASP A 60 -8.14 -8.64 8.98
N GLU A 61 -8.88 -9.47 9.71
CA GLU A 61 -8.91 -9.44 11.17
C GLU A 61 -7.56 -9.80 11.82
N HIS A 62 -6.75 -10.63 11.15
CA HIS A 62 -5.51 -11.15 11.73
C HIS A 62 -4.32 -10.25 11.40
N THR A 63 -4.24 -9.73 10.17
CA THR A 63 -3.09 -8.93 9.73
C THR A 63 -2.81 -7.70 10.60
N VAL A 64 -3.83 -7.01 11.12
CA VAL A 64 -3.63 -5.82 11.96
C VAL A 64 -2.89 -6.12 13.26
N THR A 65 -2.97 -7.35 13.76
CA THR A 65 -2.37 -7.75 15.05
C THR A 65 -1.04 -8.48 14.91
N SER A 66 -0.68 -8.90 13.71
CA SER A 66 0.50 -9.73 13.45
C SER A 66 1.14 -9.38 12.11
N LEU A 67 1.52 -8.11 11.92
CA LEU A 67 2.38 -7.72 10.81
C LEU A 67 3.82 -8.16 11.10
N PRO A 68 4.40 -9.06 10.31
CA PRO A 68 5.82 -9.37 10.41
C PRO A 68 6.65 -8.21 9.87
N GLN A 69 7.88 -8.08 10.36
CA GLN A 69 8.76 -6.96 10.01
C GLN A 69 9.41 -7.12 8.63
N GLU A 70 9.57 -8.37 8.18
CA GLU A 70 10.21 -8.70 6.91
C GLU A 70 9.45 -9.84 6.22
N TRP A 71 9.32 -9.74 4.91
CA TRP A 71 8.86 -10.82 4.05
C TRP A 71 9.84 -11.11 2.93
N VAL A 72 10.16 -12.38 2.78
CA VAL A 72 11.05 -12.86 1.72
C VAL A 72 10.20 -13.62 0.71
N TRP A 73 10.17 -13.15 -0.53
CA TRP A 73 9.35 -13.72 -1.60
C TRP A 73 10.19 -14.04 -2.84
N PRO A 74 10.17 -15.28 -3.36
CA PRO A 74 10.88 -15.62 -4.58
C PRO A 74 10.19 -15.00 -5.80
N LEU A 75 10.90 -14.11 -6.52
CA LEU A 75 10.42 -13.55 -7.79
C LEU A 75 10.73 -14.48 -8.96
N SER A 76 11.88 -15.16 -8.89
CA SER A 76 12.34 -16.11 -9.90
C SER A 76 13.27 -17.16 -9.26
N ALA A 77 13.83 -18.07 -10.07
CA ALA A 77 14.80 -19.05 -9.59
C ALA A 77 16.09 -18.43 -9.02
N THR A 78 16.38 -17.16 -9.33
CA THR A 78 17.63 -16.49 -8.96
C THR A 78 17.43 -15.15 -8.28
N GLN A 79 16.18 -14.71 -8.08
CA GLN A 79 15.88 -13.41 -7.49
C GLN A 79 14.84 -13.54 -6.39
N THR A 80 15.13 -12.86 -5.29
CA THR A 80 14.31 -12.84 -4.10
C THR A 80 13.99 -11.40 -3.76
N LEU A 81 12.71 -11.11 -3.61
CA LEU A 81 12.23 -9.86 -3.07
C LEU A 81 12.24 -9.91 -1.55
N LEU A 82 12.80 -8.89 -0.92
CA LEU A 82 12.62 -8.57 0.47
C LEU A 82 11.63 -7.40 0.57
N LEU A 83 10.50 -7.62 1.24
CA LEU A 83 9.61 -6.54 1.66
C LEU A 83 9.91 -6.23 3.13
N THR A 84 10.41 -5.04 3.38
CA THR A 84 10.59 -4.53 4.74
C THR A 84 9.33 -3.78 5.13
N ILE A 85 8.68 -4.22 6.20
CA ILE A 85 7.47 -3.59 6.71
C ILE A 85 7.82 -2.88 8.00
N ARG A 86 7.63 -1.58 7.97
CA ARG A 86 7.78 -0.75 9.14
C ARG A 86 6.42 -0.24 9.56
N GLU A 87 5.84 -0.90 10.57
CA GLU A 87 4.68 -0.33 11.26
C GLU A 87 5.05 1.04 11.82
N THR A 88 4.32 2.04 11.36
CA THR A 88 4.51 3.44 11.74
C THR A 88 3.59 3.78 12.90
N PHE A 89 2.38 3.23 12.89
CA PHE A 89 1.39 3.42 13.93
C PHE A 89 0.35 2.29 13.91
N ALA A 90 -0.15 1.90 15.07
CA ALA A 90 -1.27 0.99 15.23
C ALA A 90 -2.25 1.50 16.29
N LEU A 91 -3.53 1.49 15.97
CA LEU A 91 -4.60 1.79 16.92
C LEU A 91 -5.21 0.49 17.44
N TRP A 92 -4.66 -0.03 18.54
CA TRP A 92 -5.25 -1.11 19.37
C TRP A 92 -5.82 -2.31 18.59
N GLY A 93 -5.18 -2.72 17.50
CA GLY A 93 -5.65 -3.84 16.67
C GLY A 93 -6.86 -3.54 15.78
N ILE A 94 -7.28 -2.28 15.64
CA ILE A 94 -8.36 -1.84 14.75
C ILE A 94 -7.80 -1.54 13.35
N TRP A 95 -6.78 -0.69 13.29
CA TRP A 95 -6.05 -0.41 12.06
C TRP A 95 -4.58 -0.10 12.36
N SER A 96 -3.72 -0.29 11.37
CA SER A 96 -2.32 0.12 11.42
C SER A 96 -1.85 0.65 10.07
N ILE A 97 -0.92 1.60 10.10
CA ILE A 97 -0.22 2.10 8.91
C ILE A 97 1.18 1.50 8.93
N ALA A 98 1.57 0.92 7.81
CA ALA A 98 2.95 0.53 7.58
C ALA A 98 3.52 1.24 6.35
N SER A 99 4.80 1.59 6.45
CA SER A 99 5.62 1.90 5.29
C SER A 99 6.25 0.59 4.82
N ILE A 100 6.09 0.29 3.53
CA ILE A 100 6.61 -0.93 2.90
C ILE A 100 7.65 -0.55 1.87
N GLU A 101 8.84 -1.13 2.03
CA GLU A 101 9.95 -0.99 1.08
C GLU A 101 10.22 -2.33 0.41
N ALA A 102 10.46 -2.30 -0.89
CA ALA A 102 10.80 -3.46 -1.69
C ALA A 102 12.26 -3.40 -2.14
N VAL A 103 13.01 -4.47 -1.88
CA VAL A 103 14.43 -4.58 -2.24
C VAL A 103 14.71 -5.93 -2.87
N CYS A 104 15.46 -5.95 -3.97
CA CYS A 104 16.04 -7.18 -4.50
C CYS A 104 17.14 -7.66 -3.55
N ARG A 105 16.98 -8.81 -2.92
CA ARG A 105 17.87 -9.28 -1.86
C ARG A 105 19.28 -9.55 -2.36
N GLU A 106 19.42 -10.02 -3.60
CA GLU A 106 20.71 -10.38 -4.18
C GLU A 106 21.54 -9.15 -4.58
N THR A 107 20.90 -8.08 -5.06
CA THR A 107 21.59 -6.85 -5.49
C THR A 107 21.53 -5.72 -4.46
N ASN A 108 20.67 -5.85 -3.44
CA ASN A 108 20.31 -4.82 -2.49
C ASN A 108 19.80 -3.52 -3.14
N GLU A 109 19.19 -3.65 -4.33
CA GLU A 109 18.63 -2.53 -5.08
C GLU A 109 17.14 -2.38 -4.79
N GLY A 110 16.70 -1.13 -4.65
CA GLY A 110 15.29 -0.80 -4.48
C GLY A 110 14.45 -1.19 -5.69
N MET A 111 13.25 -1.70 -5.44
CA MET A 111 12.27 -2.06 -6.46
C MET A 111 10.97 -1.27 -6.27
N GLY A 112 10.32 -0.91 -7.37
CA GLY A 112 8.99 -0.34 -7.33
C GLY A 112 7.96 -1.39 -6.86
N LEU A 113 7.12 -1.00 -5.89
CA LEU A 113 5.98 -1.81 -5.47
C LEU A 113 4.81 -1.62 -6.44
N SER A 114 4.21 -2.73 -6.86
CA SER A 114 2.97 -2.74 -7.64
C SER A 114 1.86 -3.43 -6.84
N HIS A 115 0.60 -3.14 -7.19
CA HIS A 115 -0.57 -3.80 -6.58
C HIS A 115 -0.46 -5.33 -6.66
N ASN A 116 -0.06 -5.88 -7.81
CA ASN A 116 0.11 -7.33 -7.99
C ASN A 116 1.14 -7.92 -7.04
N LEU A 117 2.31 -7.28 -6.92
CA LEU A 117 3.40 -7.81 -6.11
C LEU A 117 3.04 -7.83 -4.63
N LEU A 118 2.38 -6.77 -4.16
CA LEU A 118 1.91 -6.69 -2.79
C LEU A 118 0.78 -7.69 -2.52
N LEU A 119 -0.17 -7.83 -3.45
CA LEU A 119 -1.26 -8.80 -3.35
C LEU A 119 -0.76 -10.24 -3.30
N ASP A 120 0.20 -10.61 -4.15
CA ASP A 120 0.80 -11.94 -4.12
C ASP A 120 1.42 -12.23 -2.73
N ALA A 121 2.13 -11.26 -2.16
CA ALA A 121 2.73 -11.37 -0.83
C ALA A 121 1.68 -11.48 0.30
N LEU A 122 0.64 -10.63 0.28
CA LEU A 122 -0.44 -10.64 1.29
C LEU A 122 -1.27 -11.93 1.22
N ILE A 123 -1.53 -12.44 0.02
CA ILE A 123 -2.23 -13.70 -0.18
C ILE A 123 -1.39 -14.86 0.37
N ALA A 124 -0.09 -14.90 0.08
CA ALA A 124 0.79 -15.93 0.63
C ALA A 124 0.83 -15.91 2.17
N LEU A 125 0.80 -14.72 2.79
CA LEU A 125 0.74 -14.58 4.24
C LEU A 125 -0.55 -15.17 4.84
N THR A 126 -1.69 -14.93 4.18
CA THR A 126 -3.01 -15.34 4.69
C THR A 126 -3.32 -16.81 4.44
N GLN A 127 -2.63 -17.49 3.52
CA GLN A 127 -2.83 -18.93 3.24
C GLN A 127 -2.57 -19.86 4.45
N GLY A 128 -1.93 -19.37 5.52
CA GLY A 128 -1.77 -20.10 6.78
C GLY A 128 -2.96 -20.04 7.75
N ASN A 129 -3.90 -19.10 7.57
CA ASN A 129 -5.04 -18.86 8.48
C ASN A 129 -6.37 -19.13 7.75
N THR A 130 -7.04 -20.22 8.10
CA THR A 130 -8.14 -20.84 7.34
C THR A 130 -9.55 -20.24 7.56
N GLY A 131 -9.66 -19.02 8.09
CA GLY A 131 -10.97 -18.44 8.47
C GLY A 131 -11.53 -17.38 7.53
N THR A 132 -10.71 -16.43 7.09
CA THR A 132 -11.16 -15.24 6.36
C THR A 132 -10.30 -14.92 5.17
N VAL A 133 -10.98 -14.64 4.05
CA VAL A 133 -10.39 -14.19 2.80
C VAL A 133 -10.23 -12.67 2.92
N GLY A 134 -9.03 -12.21 3.32
CA GLY A 134 -8.75 -10.78 3.35
C GLY A 134 -9.03 -10.11 2.01
N ALA A 135 -9.52 -8.87 2.08
CA ALA A 135 -9.96 -8.07 0.93
C ALA A 135 -9.04 -6.86 0.73
N TYR A 136 -8.76 -6.55 -0.53
CA TYR A 136 -7.85 -5.51 -0.94
C TYR A 136 -8.61 -4.38 -1.62
N SER A 137 -8.54 -3.18 -1.05
CA SER A 137 -9.04 -1.96 -1.69
C SER A 137 -7.86 -1.23 -2.35
N PRO A 138 -7.74 -1.23 -3.69
CA PRO A 138 -6.70 -0.47 -4.37
C PRO A 138 -6.88 1.03 -4.13
N VAL A 139 -5.78 1.73 -3.88
CA VAL A 139 -5.79 3.19 -3.72
C VAL A 139 -5.35 3.86 -5.02
N PHE A 140 -6.18 4.78 -5.51
CA PHE A 140 -5.90 5.60 -6.69
C PHE A 140 -5.76 7.07 -6.31
N ALA A 141 -5.03 7.84 -7.11
CA ALA A 141 -4.99 9.28 -6.92
C ALA A 141 -6.36 9.91 -7.25
N ARG A 142 -6.78 10.90 -6.45
CA ARG A 142 -7.96 11.70 -6.77
C ARG A 142 -7.74 12.40 -8.11
N GLY A 143 -8.68 12.22 -9.03
CA GLY A 143 -8.58 12.72 -10.40
C GLY A 143 -8.01 11.73 -11.41
N THR A 144 -7.62 10.51 -10.99
CA THR A 144 -7.36 9.42 -11.95
C THR A 144 -8.61 9.18 -12.81
N PRO A 145 -8.50 9.13 -14.16
CA PRO A 145 -9.64 8.90 -15.03
C PRO A 145 -10.38 7.61 -14.68
N VAL A 146 -11.71 7.68 -14.65
CA VAL A 146 -12.58 6.57 -14.25
C VAL A 146 -12.37 5.34 -15.13
N GLU A 147 -12.09 5.53 -16.42
CA GLU A 147 -11.80 4.45 -17.36
C GLU A 147 -10.50 3.71 -17.01
N GLN A 148 -9.49 4.45 -16.53
CA GLN A 148 -8.22 3.87 -16.09
C GLN A 148 -8.42 3.07 -14.79
N VAL A 149 -9.16 3.62 -13.83
CA VAL A 149 -9.50 2.93 -12.58
C VAL A 149 -10.23 1.62 -12.88
N TYR A 150 -11.26 1.65 -13.73
CA TYR A 150 -11.99 0.44 -14.11
C TYR A 150 -11.12 -0.58 -14.85
N ALA A 151 -10.25 -0.14 -15.76
CA ALA A 151 -9.34 -1.03 -16.47
C ALA A 151 -8.41 -1.77 -15.50
N GLU A 152 -7.84 -1.06 -14.52
CA GLU A 152 -6.94 -1.63 -13.53
C GLU A 152 -7.66 -2.54 -12.54
N ILE A 153 -8.82 -2.13 -12.01
CA ILE A 153 -9.66 -2.98 -11.16
C ILE A 153 -10.07 -4.27 -11.89
N ASN A 154 -10.42 -4.18 -13.18
CA ASN A 154 -10.75 -5.37 -13.98
C ASN A 154 -9.54 -6.31 -14.12
N GLN A 155 -8.35 -5.77 -14.37
CA GLN A 155 -7.12 -6.57 -14.42
C GLN A 155 -6.83 -7.26 -13.08
N LEU A 156 -6.97 -6.53 -11.97
CA LEU A 156 -6.79 -7.08 -10.63
C LEU A 156 -7.82 -8.18 -10.33
N ASN A 157 -9.09 -7.96 -10.67
CA ASN A 157 -10.15 -8.96 -10.47
C ASN A 157 -9.95 -10.23 -11.29
N LEU A 158 -9.40 -10.14 -12.50
CA LEU A 158 -9.06 -11.30 -13.32
C LEU A 158 -7.97 -12.16 -12.67
N ARG A 159 -6.99 -11.52 -12.02
CA ARG A 159 -5.86 -12.21 -11.37
C ARG A 159 -6.17 -12.67 -9.94
N TYR A 160 -6.98 -11.91 -9.21
CA TYR A 160 -7.32 -12.14 -7.81
C TYR A 160 -8.84 -12.18 -7.59
N PRO A 161 -9.54 -13.21 -8.10
CA PRO A 161 -10.99 -13.28 -7.97
C PRO A 161 -11.44 -13.24 -6.51
N LEU A 162 -12.47 -12.44 -6.22
CA LEU A 162 -13.08 -12.28 -4.90
C LEU A 162 -12.17 -11.67 -3.82
N ARG A 163 -11.03 -11.07 -4.23
CA ARG A 163 -10.09 -10.41 -3.31
C ARG A 163 -10.09 -8.90 -3.44
N ILE A 164 -10.64 -8.34 -4.50
CA ILE A 164 -10.61 -6.90 -4.76
C ILE A 164 -11.93 -6.29 -4.30
N ALA A 165 -11.83 -5.34 -3.38
CA ALA A 165 -12.92 -4.51 -2.90
C ALA A 165 -12.96 -3.17 -3.66
N ASP A 166 -13.91 -2.32 -3.31
CA ASP A 166 -14.10 -1.02 -3.93
C ASP A 166 -12.84 -0.13 -3.81
N PRO A 167 -12.55 0.70 -4.81
CA PRO A 167 -11.37 1.56 -4.79
C PRO A 167 -11.48 2.65 -3.73
N ILE A 168 -10.32 3.08 -3.25
CA ILE A 168 -10.17 4.21 -2.35
C ILE A 168 -9.43 5.31 -3.10
N TYR A 169 -9.81 6.56 -2.88
CA TYR A 169 -9.19 7.71 -3.54
C TYR A 169 -8.34 8.49 -2.55
N CYS A 170 -7.06 8.65 -2.87
CA CYS A 170 -6.11 9.46 -2.14
C CYS A 170 -5.97 10.82 -2.83
N ASP A 171 -6.27 11.89 -2.10
CA ASP A 171 -5.94 13.24 -2.54
C ASP A 171 -4.40 13.41 -2.53
N PRO A 172 -3.76 13.76 -3.66
CA PRO A 172 -2.30 13.79 -3.75
C PRO A 172 -1.67 14.94 -2.96
N ASP A 173 -2.41 16.03 -2.72
CA ASP A 173 -1.91 17.20 -2.02
C ASP A 173 -2.04 17.03 -0.50
N THR A 174 -3.18 16.49 -0.08
CA THR A 174 -3.50 16.34 1.34
C THR A 174 -3.24 14.95 1.86
N GLY A 175 -3.06 13.93 1.03
CA GLY A 175 -2.95 12.53 1.46
C GLY A 175 -4.26 11.98 2.07
N ALA A 176 -5.37 12.70 1.95
CA ALA A 176 -6.66 12.31 2.49
C ALA A 176 -7.23 11.13 1.71
N LEU A 177 -7.72 10.12 2.44
CA LEU A 177 -8.33 8.92 1.87
C LEU A 177 -9.86 9.06 1.90
N SER A 178 -10.51 8.80 0.77
CA SER A 178 -11.96 8.91 0.61
C SER A 178 -12.53 7.69 -0.10
N LEU A 179 -13.72 7.26 0.35
CA LEU A 179 -14.47 6.16 -0.25
C LEU A 179 -15.35 6.68 -1.40
N GLN A 180 -15.66 5.83 -2.39
CA GLN A 180 -16.43 6.22 -3.58
C GLN A 180 -17.83 6.76 -3.25
N ASP A 181 -18.48 6.25 -2.21
CA ASP A 181 -19.82 6.70 -1.78
C ASP A 181 -19.83 8.17 -1.31
N GLU A 182 -18.71 8.68 -0.82
CA GLU A 182 -18.59 10.08 -0.36
C GLU A 182 -18.38 11.05 -1.53
N LEU A 183 -17.84 10.59 -2.66
CA LEU A 183 -17.64 11.39 -3.87
C LEU A 183 -18.94 11.65 -4.64
N SER A 184 -20.00 10.87 -4.37
CA SER A 184 -21.32 11.04 -5.00
C SER A 184 -22.17 12.14 -4.36
N CYS A 185 -21.69 12.77 -3.28
CA CYS A 185 -22.43 13.78 -2.52
C CYS A 185 -22.03 15.24 -2.83
N HIS A 186 -21.22 15.50 -3.86
CA HIS A 186 -20.77 16.85 -4.23
C HIS A 186 -21.00 17.18 -5.71
#